data_AF-A0A925B6J1-F1
#
_entry.id   AF-A0A925B6J1-F1
#
_cell.length_a   1.000
_cell.length_b   1.000
_cell.length_c   1.000
_cell.angle_alpha   90.00
_cell.angle_beta   90.00
_cell.angle_gamma   90.00
#
_symmetry.space_group_name_H-M   'P 1'
#
loop_
_entity.id
_entity.type
_entity.pdbx_description
1 polymer ?
#
loop_
_entity_poly.entity_id
_entity_poly.type
_entity_poly.pdbx_seq_one_letter_code
_entity_poly.pdbx_strand_id
1 'polypeptide(L)' 'RIATNAPLSVASAKQQLRALAQAMPVPAAVTQRLDAGRHAALNSEDYRDGLAAFHARKAPVFRGR' A
#
# COMPACT_ATOMS: atom_id res chain seq x y z
N ARG A 1 8.33 -2.30 -4.53
CA ARG A 1 9.28 -1.49 -5.34
C ARG A 1 8.90 0.01 -5.32
N ILE A 2 8.70 0.61 -4.15
CA ILE A 2 8.44 2.06 -4.08
C ILE A 2 9.75 2.85 -4.25
N ALA A 3 10.87 2.34 -3.72
CA ALA A 3 12.18 2.97 -3.80
C ALA A 3 12.76 3.08 -5.22
N THR A 4 12.21 2.34 -6.19
CA THR A 4 12.60 2.44 -7.60
C THR A 4 11.69 3.39 -8.40
N ASN A 5 10.62 3.90 -7.80
CA ASN A 5 9.77 4.89 -8.45
C ASN A 5 10.41 6.28 -8.34
N ALA A 6 10.04 7.19 -9.26
CA ALA A 6 10.46 8.59 -9.20
C ALA A 6 10.05 9.24 -7.85
N PRO A 7 11.00 9.65 -6.99
CA PRO A 7 10.69 10.08 -5.63
C PRO A 7 9.73 11.26 -5.55
N LEU A 8 9.88 12.24 -6.45
CA LEU A 8 9.01 13.41 -6.52
C LEU A 8 7.59 13.06 -6.93
N SER A 9 7.42 12.11 -7.86
CA SER A 9 6.09 11.63 -8.26
C SER A 9 5.37 10.94 -7.11
N VAL A 10 6.08 10.10 -6.35
CA VAL A 10 5.52 9.45 -5.14
C VAL A 10 5.17 10.47 -4.06
N ALA A 11 6.03 11.46 -3.84
CA ALA A 11 5.79 12.52 -2.86
C ALA A 11 4.57 13.38 -3.25
N SER A 12 4.50 13.81 -4.51
CA SER A 12 3.38 14.59 -5.05
C SER A 12 2.05 13.83 -4.95
N ALA A 13 2.02 12.56 -5.34
CA ALA A 13 0.81 11.73 -5.22
C ALA A 13 0.34 11.60 -3.75
N LYS A 14 1.27 11.38 -2.80
CA LYS A 14 0.94 11.34 -1.38
C LYS A 14 0.41 12.67 -0.86
N GLN A 15 0.98 13.80 -1.31
CA GLN A 15 0.51 15.14 -0.93
C GLN A 15 -0.92 15.38 -1.42
N GLN A 16 -1.23 15.04 -2.67
CA GLN A 16 -2.56 15.19 -3.25
C GLN A 16 -3.61 14.38 -2.48
N LEU A 17 -3.33 13.10 -2.19
CA LEU A 17 -4.24 12.25 -1.41
C LEU A 17 -4.50 12.81 0.00
N ARG A 18 -3.47 13.33 0.67
CA ARG A 18 -3.62 13.96 2.00
C ARG A 18 -4.43 15.24 1.94
N ALA A 19 -4.22 16.06 0.91
CA ALA A 19 -4.98 17.30 0.74
C ALA A 19 -6.46 17.01 0.52
N LEU A 20 -6.79 16.02 -0.32
CA LEU A 20 -8.17 15.58 -0.55
C LEU A 20 -8.82 15.05 0.73
N ALA A 21 -8.11 14.19 1.48
CA ALA A 21 -8.63 13.63 2.74
C ALA A 21 -8.86 14.69 3.84
N GLN A 22 -8.15 15.82 3.79
CA GLN A 22 -8.34 16.96 4.70
C GLN A 22 -9.44 17.91 4.22
N ALA A 23 -9.59 18.08 2.91
CA ALA A 23 -10.54 19.03 2.33
C ALA A 23 -11.99 18.56 2.44
N MET A 24 -12.24 17.24 2.49
CA MET A 24 -13.59 16.70 2.57
C MET A 24 -13.68 15.41 3.41
N PRO A 25 -14.79 15.20 4.14
CA PRO A 25 -15.04 13.93 4.82
C PRO A 25 -15.05 12.78 3.82
N VAL A 26 -14.32 11.71 4.14
CA VAL A 26 -14.36 10.47 3.37
C VAL A 26 -15.61 9.68 3.79
N PRO A 27 -16.51 9.30 2.85
CA PRO A 27 -17.70 8.52 3.19
C PRO A 27 -17.35 7.18 3.84
N ALA A 28 -18.15 6.72 4.81
CA ALA A 28 -17.92 5.48 5.53
C ALA A 28 -17.74 4.27 4.58
N ALA A 29 -18.60 4.14 3.57
CA ALA A 29 -18.49 3.07 2.56
C ALA A 29 -17.13 3.07 1.82
N VAL A 30 -16.55 4.25 1.57
CA VAL A 30 -15.23 4.37 0.95
C VAL A 30 -14.14 3.91 1.92
N THR A 31 -14.20 4.35 3.18
CA THR A 31 -13.23 3.90 4.20
C THR A 31 -13.27 2.39 4.40
N GLN A 32 -14.46 1.78 4.45
CA GLN A 32 -14.64 0.34 4.56
C GLN A 32 -14.03 -0.41 3.37
N ARG A 33 -14.21 0.10 2.14
CA ARG A 33 -13.60 -0.50 0.94
C ARG A 33 -12.07 -0.42 0.98
N LEU A 34 -11.51 0.70 1.43
CA LEU A 34 -10.06 0.85 1.61
C LEU A 34 -9.52 -0.12 2.67
N ASP A 35 -10.23 -0.26 3.79
CA ASP A 35 -9.86 -1.19 4.84
C ASP A 35 -9.97 -2.65 4.40
N ALA A 36 -10.99 -3.02 3.61
CA ALA A 36 -11.10 -4.35 3.03
C ALA A 36 -9.92 -4.67 2.11
N GLY A 37 -9.52 -3.72 1.25
CA GLY A 37 -8.34 -3.88 0.39
C GLY A 37 -7.05 -4.02 1.19
N ARG A 38 -6.90 -3.24 2.27
CA ARG A 38 -5.77 -3.35 3.20
C ARG A 38 -5.75 -4.71 3.90
N HIS A 39 -6.90 -5.20 4.36
CA HIS A 39 -7.01 -6.49 5.03
C HIS A 39 -6.66 -7.64 4.08
N ALA A 40 -7.15 -7.61 2.84
CA ALA A 40 -6.79 -8.59 1.81
C ALA A 40 -5.27 -8.60 1.54
N ALA A 41 -4.65 -7.41 1.42
CA ALA A 41 -3.21 -7.31 1.20
C ALA A 41 -2.37 -7.80 2.38
N LEU A 42 -2.87 -7.71 3.62
CA LEU A 42 -2.17 -8.22 4.81
C LEU A 42 -2.34 -9.74 4.99
N ASN A 43 -3.38 -10.33 4.40
CA ASN A 43 -3.63 -11.77 4.45
C ASN A 43 -3.12 -12.53 3.21
N SER A 44 -2.48 -11.84 2.27
CA SER A 44 -2.07 -12.41 0.99
C SER A 44 -0.83 -13.33 1.11
N GLU A 45 -0.60 -14.14 0.08
CA GLU A 45 0.69 -14.85 -0.08
C GLU A 45 1.84 -13.86 -0.16
N ASP A 46 1.65 -12.76 -0.89
CA ASP A 46 2.65 -11.71 -1.04
C ASP A 46 3.09 -11.08 0.29
N TYR A 47 2.20 -10.95 1.27
CA TYR A 47 2.57 -10.46 2.59
C TYR A 47 3.47 -11.45 3.32
N ARG A 48 3.09 -12.74 3.31
CA ARG A 48 3.87 -13.81 3.95
C ARG A 48 5.23 -13.99 3.28
N ASP A 49 5.28 -13.98 1.95
CA ASP A 49 6.50 -14.05 1.16
C ASP A 49 7.39 -12.83 1.40
N GLY A 50 6.80 -11.64 1.48
CA GLY A 50 7.49 -10.41 1.85
C GLY A 50 8.17 -10.51 3.21
N LEU A 51 7.45 -11.01 4.21
CA LEU A 51 7.97 -11.20 5.56
C LEU A 51 9.07 -12.26 5.61
N ALA A 52 8.87 -13.41 4.97
CA ALA A 52 9.87 -14.48 4.89
C ALA A 52 11.15 -14.01 4.18
N ALA A 53 11.02 -13.30 3.06
CA ALA A 53 12.15 -12.74 2.32
C ALA A 53 12.91 -11.69 3.14
N PHE A 54 12.19 -10.85 3.90
CA PHE A 54 12.80 -9.89 4.81
C PHE A 54 13.68 -10.58 5.87
N HIS A 55 13.17 -11.60 6.54
CA HIS A 55 13.94 -12.39 7.51
C HIS A 55 15.13 -13.11 6.86
N ALA A 56 14.96 -13.61 5.64
CA ALA A 56 16.01 -14.28 4.88
C ALA A 56 17.02 -13.31 4.24
N ARG A 57 16.83 -11.98 4.36
CA ARG A 57 17.62 -10.94 3.67
C ARG A 57 17.70 -11.14 2.14
N LYS A 58 16.60 -11.59 1.53
CA LYS A 58 16.47 -11.83 0.10
C LYS A 58 15.42 -10.90 -0.50
N ALA A 59 15.45 -10.75 -1.83
CA ALA A 59 14.41 -10.00 -2.54
C ALA A 59 13.10 -10.82 -2.56
N PRO A 60 11.95 -10.23 -2.19
CA PRO A 60 10.65 -10.90 -2.29
C PRO A 60 10.17 -11.00 -3.75
N VAL A 61 9.35 -12.02 -4.04
CA VAL A 61 8.70 -12.20 -5.33
C VAL A 61 7.19 -12.05 -5.14
N PHE A 62 6.67 -10.86 -5.45
CA PHE A 62 5.23 -10.58 -5.36
C PHE A 62 4.50 -11.05 -6.63
N ARG A 63 3.39 -11.77 -6.45
CA ARG A 63 2.59 -12.42 -7.50
C ARG A 63 1.14 -11.94 -7.54
N GLY A 64 0.74 -11.03 -6.65
CA GLY A 64 -0.60 -10.45 -6.61
C GLY A 64 -1.67 -11.36 -6.02
N ARG A 65 -1.28 -12.30 -5.15
CA ARG A 65 -2.16 -13.23 -4.44
C ARG A 65 -1.71 -13.42 -3.01
#